data_AF-A0A212PGY0-F1
#
_entry.id   AF-A0A212PGY0-F1
#
_cell.length_a   1.000
_cell.length_b   1.000
_cell.length_c   1.000
_cell.angle_alpha   90.00
_cell.angle_beta   90.00
_cell.angle_gamma   90.00
#
_symmetry.space_group_name_H-M   'P 1'
#
loop_
_entity.id
_entity.type
_entity.pdbx_description
1 polymer ?
#
loop_
_entity_poly.entity_id
_entity_poly.type
_entity_poly.pdbx_seq_one_letter_code
_entity_poly.pdbx_strand_id
1 'polypeptide(L)'
;MTGNRLFINAYYPIKRYMPRRVQLMVRRVFATAKRRLNRHVWPIDPDSATPPEQWNGWPGGKRFAFVLTHDVDTQRGHDRCLDLMKLEQASGFVSSFNLVAGEYVVLPELRRCLRDNGFEVGVHGLYHNAEMYESRVKFNRQAVRINRYLREWESVGFRSPCMYHNLEWLRGLDISYDASTFDTDPFEPQPDGMGTIFPFIVEGEEEGRGYVELPYTLPQDFTLFVLFREKNIDTWKRKLDWVVKKGGMVLLNTHPDYMNFRDERHTYEEYPARLYRDLLEHVKSSYGDSFWNPLPREVAAWYRERLHREDGSADREMIGMSGDHGIAGACA
;
A
#
# COMPACT_ATOMS: atom_id res chain seq x y z
N MET A 1 -16.93 7.63 -16.88
CA MET A 1 -16.14 8.67 -16.19
C MET A 1 -16.97 9.86 -15.68
N THR A 2 -18.02 10.32 -16.37
CA THR A 2 -18.86 11.49 -15.99
C THR A 2 -19.54 11.36 -14.61
N GLY A 3 -20.12 10.21 -14.28
CA GLY A 3 -20.86 10.01 -13.02
C GLY A 3 -20.01 10.13 -11.74
N ASN A 4 -18.72 9.79 -11.78
CA ASN A 4 -17.84 9.87 -10.62
C ASN A 4 -17.50 11.32 -10.26
N ARG A 5 -17.17 12.10 -11.29
CA ARG A 5 -16.84 13.53 -11.15
C ARG A 5 -18.06 14.34 -10.69
N LEU A 6 -19.26 14.01 -11.20
CA LEU A 6 -20.54 14.58 -10.74
C LEU A 6 -20.84 14.26 -9.27
N PHE A 7 -20.66 13.00 -8.85
CA PHE A 7 -20.83 12.62 -7.45
C PHE A 7 -19.84 13.34 -6.54
N ILE A 8 -18.56 13.35 -6.88
CA ILE A 8 -17.52 14.02 -6.07
C ILE A 8 -17.82 15.51 -5.92
N ASN A 9 -18.13 16.19 -7.03
CA ASN A 9 -18.38 17.63 -7.04
C ASN A 9 -19.68 18.02 -6.31
N ALA A 10 -20.68 17.15 -6.24
CA ALA A 10 -21.92 17.42 -5.50
C ALA A 10 -21.84 17.00 -4.02
N TYR A 11 -21.19 15.86 -3.73
CA TYR A 11 -21.16 15.25 -2.41
C TYR A 11 -20.18 15.94 -1.46
N TYR A 12 -18.94 16.17 -1.87
CA TYR A 12 -17.88 16.63 -0.97
C TYR A 12 -18.10 18.05 -0.42
N PRO A 13 -18.72 19.00 -1.14
CA PRO A 13 -19.08 20.31 -0.55
C PRO A 13 -20.15 20.22 0.54
N ILE A 14 -21.08 19.26 0.41
CA ILE A 14 -22.25 19.15 1.29
C ILE A 14 -22.00 18.14 2.43
N LYS A 15 -21.05 17.20 2.27
CA LYS A 15 -20.80 16.12 3.25
C LYS A 15 -20.62 16.62 4.67
N ARG A 16 -19.97 17.78 4.87
CA ARG A 16 -19.72 18.37 6.19
C ARG A 16 -20.99 18.72 6.97
N TYR A 17 -22.11 18.90 6.27
CA TYR A 17 -23.42 19.20 6.87
C TYR A 17 -24.29 17.96 7.04
N MET A 18 -23.91 16.82 6.46
CA MET A 18 -24.66 15.59 6.57
C MET A 18 -24.22 14.80 7.82
N PRO A 19 -25.16 14.27 8.63
CA PRO A 19 -24.83 13.31 9.67
C PRO A 19 -24.06 12.13 9.09
N ARG A 20 -23.07 11.63 9.83
CA ARG A 20 -22.15 10.60 9.32
C ARG A 20 -22.85 9.31 8.87
N ARG A 21 -23.97 8.94 9.51
CA ARG A 21 -24.84 7.83 9.06
C ARG A 21 -25.41 8.05 7.65
N VAL A 22 -25.83 9.28 7.34
CA VAL A 22 -26.36 9.65 6.02
C VAL A 22 -25.24 9.66 4.99
N GLN A 23 -24.07 10.21 5.35
CA GLN A 23 -22.88 10.17 4.50
C GLN A 23 -22.55 8.74 4.06
N LEU A 24 -22.52 7.79 5.00
CA LEU A 24 -22.26 6.39 4.70
C LEU A 24 -23.38 5.74 3.90
N MET A 25 -24.66 6.01 4.20
CA MET A 25 -25.78 5.49 3.40
C MET A 25 -25.63 5.88 1.93
N VAL A 26 -25.35 7.16 1.64
CA VAL A 26 -25.14 7.65 0.28
C VAL A 26 -23.92 6.97 -0.37
N ARG A 27 -22.79 6.88 0.35
CA ARG A 27 -21.58 6.20 -0.14
C ARG A 27 -21.84 4.72 -0.46
N ARG A 28 -22.65 4.02 0.35
CA ARG A 28 -23.02 2.62 0.13
C ARG A 28 -23.81 2.42 -1.16
N VAL A 29 -24.79 3.28 -1.43
CA VAL A 29 -25.57 3.23 -2.68
C VAL A 29 -24.65 3.44 -3.88
N PHE A 30 -23.81 4.47 -3.83
CA PHE A 30 -22.89 4.79 -4.91
C PHE A 30 -21.82 3.72 -5.12
N ALA A 31 -21.21 3.21 -4.05
CA ALA A 31 -20.23 2.12 -4.12
C ALA A 31 -20.85 0.84 -4.70
N THR A 32 -22.10 0.51 -4.34
CA THR A 32 -22.79 -0.65 -4.91
C THR A 32 -23.01 -0.52 -6.42
N ALA A 33 -23.37 0.67 -6.90
CA ALA A 33 -23.48 0.95 -8.32
C ALA A 33 -22.11 0.86 -9.02
N LYS A 34 -21.07 1.48 -8.45
CA LYS A 34 -19.69 1.40 -8.96
C LYS A 34 -19.18 -0.05 -9.03
N ARG A 35 -19.46 -0.88 -8.03
CA ARG A 35 -19.07 -2.30 -8.01
C ARG A 35 -19.65 -3.05 -9.22
N ARG A 36 -20.91 -2.78 -9.56
CA ARG A 36 -21.57 -3.41 -10.73
C ARG A 36 -20.94 -2.96 -12.05
N LEU A 37 -20.63 -1.67 -12.18
CA LEU A 37 -20.04 -1.10 -13.40
C LEU A 37 -18.59 -1.57 -13.61
N ASN A 38 -17.83 -1.75 -12.53
CA ASN A 38 -16.42 -2.14 -12.58
C ASN A 38 -16.18 -3.64 -12.35
N ARG A 39 -17.22 -4.48 -12.45
CA ARG A 39 -17.10 -5.94 -12.21
C ARG A 39 -16.10 -6.68 -13.12
N HIS A 40 -15.69 -6.04 -14.21
CA HIS A 40 -14.75 -6.59 -15.19
C HIS A 40 -13.29 -6.39 -14.78
N VAL A 41 -13.02 -5.44 -13.86
CA VAL A 41 -11.67 -5.08 -13.38
C VAL A 41 -11.57 -5.05 -11.85
N TRP A 42 -12.67 -5.26 -11.12
CA TRP A 42 -12.69 -5.30 -9.66
C TRP A 42 -13.38 -6.58 -9.13
N PRO A 43 -12.79 -7.30 -8.15
CA PRO A 43 -11.56 -6.94 -7.44
C PRO A 43 -10.29 -7.31 -8.21
N ILE A 44 -10.38 -8.11 -9.28
CA ILE A 44 -9.24 -8.57 -10.07
C ILE A 44 -9.27 -7.87 -11.43
N ASP A 45 -8.15 -7.25 -11.78
CA ASP A 45 -7.87 -6.80 -13.14
C ASP A 45 -6.87 -7.79 -13.79
N PRO A 46 -7.30 -8.62 -14.77
CA PRO A 46 -6.43 -9.60 -15.41
C PRO A 46 -5.16 -9.02 -16.04
N ASP A 47 -5.21 -7.74 -16.47
CA ASP A 47 -4.13 -7.08 -17.19
C ASP A 47 -3.01 -6.61 -16.23
N SER A 48 -3.28 -6.60 -14.93
CA SER A 48 -2.31 -6.22 -13.89
C SER A 48 -1.28 -7.28 -13.54
N ALA A 49 -1.32 -8.43 -14.20
CA ALA A 49 -0.51 -9.61 -13.87
C ALA A 49 0.86 -9.66 -14.55
N THR A 50 1.18 -8.71 -15.44
CA THR A 50 2.45 -8.71 -16.17
C THR A 50 3.60 -8.43 -15.20
N PRO A 51 4.54 -9.37 -15.00
CA PRO A 51 5.67 -9.13 -14.12
C PRO A 51 6.63 -8.09 -14.73
N PRO A 52 7.43 -7.40 -13.91
CA PRO A 52 8.53 -6.56 -14.40
C PRO A 52 9.48 -7.36 -15.30
N GLU A 53 10.21 -6.67 -16.17
CA GLU A 53 11.28 -7.30 -16.94
C GLU A 53 12.25 -8.03 -16.03
N GLN A 54 12.73 -9.20 -16.47
CA GLN A 54 13.71 -10.02 -15.73
C GLN A 54 13.25 -10.47 -14.33
N TRP A 55 11.93 -10.57 -14.10
CA TRP A 55 11.38 -11.01 -12.82
C TRP A 55 11.74 -12.47 -12.49
N ASN A 56 12.62 -12.66 -11.50
CA ASN A 56 13.10 -13.97 -11.05
C ASN A 56 12.38 -14.51 -9.80
N GLY A 57 11.27 -13.87 -9.39
CA GLY A 57 10.51 -14.23 -8.20
C GLY A 57 11.00 -13.58 -6.91
N TRP A 58 10.34 -13.91 -5.80
CA TRP A 58 10.60 -13.34 -4.48
C TRP A 58 11.79 -14.03 -3.78
N PRO A 59 12.44 -13.37 -2.80
CA PRO A 59 13.55 -13.93 -2.03
C PRO A 59 13.27 -15.34 -1.51
N GLY A 60 14.26 -16.23 -1.55
CA GLY A 60 14.14 -17.58 -1.02
C GLY A 60 13.12 -18.47 -1.75
N GLY A 61 12.81 -18.15 -3.02
CA GLY A 61 11.88 -18.94 -3.84
C GLY A 61 10.42 -18.84 -3.38
N LYS A 62 10.08 -17.78 -2.64
CA LYS A 62 8.71 -17.57 -2.16
C LYS A 62 7.78 -17.28 -3.33
N ARG A 63 6.55 -17.78 -3.24
CA ARG A 63 5.53 -17.65 -4.29
C ARG A 63 4.99 -16.24 -4.39
N PHE A 64 4.92 -15.51 -3.27
CA PHE A 64 4.42 -14.15 -3.20
C PHE A 64 5.01 -13.41 -1.98
N ALA A 65 5.01 -12.08 -2.04
CA ALA A 65 5.18 -11.23 -0.87
C ALA A 65 3.82 -10.94 -0.24
N PHE A 66 3.71 -11.02 1.08
CA PHE A 66 2.52 -10.71 1.87
C PHE A 66 2.82 -9.52 2.78
N VAL A 67 2.39 -8.34 2.36
CA VAL A 67 2.72 -7.06 2.97
C VAL A 67 1.48 -6.50 3.67
N LEU A 68 1.58 -6.28 4.97
CA LEU A 68 0.49 -5.78 5.79
C LEU A 68 0.75 -4.33 6.17
N THR A 69 -0.24 -3.47 5.96
CA THR A 69 -0.16 -2.06 6.32
C THR A 69 -1.46 -1.56 6.93
N HIS A 70 -1.33 -0.56 7.79
CA HIS A 70 -2.42 0.01 8.55
C HIS A 70 -2.40 1.53 8.50
N ASP A 71 -3.43 2.14 7.91
CA ASP A 71 -3.61 3.59 7.97
C ASP A 71 -4.40 3.96 9.22
N VAL A 72 -3.85 4.89 10.00
CA VAL A 72 -4.38 5.30 11.29
C VAL A 72 -4.92 6.72 11.17
N ASP A 73 -6.19 6.82 10.83
CA ASP A 73 -6.80 8.08 10.39
C ASP A 73 -7.18 9.00 11.56
N THR A 74 -7.52 8.40 12.70
CA THR A 74 -8.09 9.12 13.85
C THR A 74 -7.48 8.71 15.18
N GLN A 75 -7.75 9.49 16.23
CA GLN A 75 -7.41 9.13 17.60
C GLN A 75 -7.94 7.73 17.99
N ARG A 76 -9.11 7.32 17.49
CA ARG A 76 -9.67 5.99 17.76
C ARG A 76 -8.80 4.88 17.18
N GLY A 77 -8.28 5.08 15.97
CA GLY A 77 -7.32 4.16 15.35
C GLY A 77 -6.02 4.11 16.13
N HIS A 78 -5.50 5.28 16.52
CA HIS A 78 -4.29 5.40 17.33
C HIS A 78 -4.39 4.57 18.62
N ASP A 79 -5.49 4.73 19.35
CA ASP A 79 -5.71 4.05 20.64
C ASP A 79 -5.84 2.53 20.49
N ARG A 80 -6.06 2.02 19.26
CA ARG A 80 -6.21 0.60 18.92
C ARG A 80 -4.97 -0.01 18.25
N CYS A 81 -3.93 0.78 17.98
CA CYS A 81 -2.73 0.29 17.31
C CYS A 81 -2.07 -0.89 18.06
N LEU A 82 -2.00 -0.80 19.39
CA LEU A 82 -1.41 -1.88 20.20
C LEU A 82 -2.29 -3.14 20.27
N ASP A 83 -3.61 -3.01 20.14
CA ASP A 83 -4.51 -4.18 20.05
C ASP A 83 -4.29 -4.91 18.72
N LEU A 84 -4.14 -4.15 17.63
CA LEU A 84 -3.85 -4.70 16.31
C LEU A 84 -2.47 -5.36 16.25
N MET A 85 -1.44 -4.68 16.76
CA MET A 85 -0.08 -5.23 16.86
C MET A 85 -0.07 -6.57 17.59
N LYS A 86 -0.74 -6.67 18.76
CA LYS A 86 -0.83 -7.91 19.53
C LYS A 86 -1.55 -9.02 18.77
N LEU A 87 -2.61 -8.68 18.03
CA LEU A 87 -3.34 -9.64 17.19
C LEU A 87 -2.40 -10.23 16.13
N GLU A 88 -1.62 -9.40 15.44
CA GLU A 88 -0.67 -9.85 14.41
C GLU A 88 0.48 -10.66 14.99
N GLN A 89 1.06 -10.22 16.11
CA GLN A 89 2.09 -10.97 16.81
C GLN A 89 1.62 -12.36 17.22
N ALA A 90 0.39 -12.49 17.73
CA ALA A 90 -0.20 -13.78 18.07
C ALA A 90 -0.36 -14.70 16.85
N SER A 91 -0.56 -14.13 15.66
CA SER A 91 -0.61 -14.87 14.39
C SER A 91 0.77 -15.12 13.77
N GLY A 92 1.82 -14.42 14.22
CA GLY A 92 3.19 -14.51 13.72
C GLY A 92 3.47 -13.62 12.51
N PHE A 93 2.81 -12.46 12.42
CA PHE A 93 2.98 -11.50 11.33
C PHE A 93 3.55 -10.17 11.83
N VAL A 94 4.17 -9.44 10.91
CA VAL A 94 4.57 -8.04 11.08
C VAL A 94 3.92 -7.16 10.01
N SER A 95 3.77 -5.88 10.32
CA SER A 95 3.10 -4.88 9.48
C SER A 95 3.68 -3.48 9.66
N SER A 96 3.20 -2.53 8.85
CA SER A 96 3.50 -1.10 8.97
C SER A 96 2.29 -0.30 9.41
N PHE A 97 2.45 0.64 10.34
CA PHE A 97 1.42 1.59 10.78
C PHE A 97 1.75 2.98 10.23
N ASN A 98 0.94 3.49 9.29
CA ASN A 98 1.08 4.83 8.75
C ASN A 98 0.23 5.81 9.58
N LEU A 99 0.90 6.74 10.25
CA LEU A 99 0.28 7.66 11.22
C LEU A 99 0.14 9.06 10.62
N VAL A 100 -1.04 9.68 10.77
CA VAL A 100 -1.24 11.07 10.32
C VAL A 100 -0.55 12.02 11.30
N ALA A 101 0.34 12.86 10.81
CA ALA A 101 1.24 13.63 11.67
C ALA A 101 0.61 14.88 12.33
N GLY A 102 -0.56 15.33 11.86
CA GLY A 102 -1.16 16.60 12.28
C GLY A 102 -2.63 16.57 12.71
N GLU A 103 -3.29 15.41 12.75
CA GLU A 103 -4.70 15.26 13.15
C GLU A 103 -4.88 14.88 14.63
N TYR A 104 -3.90 14.19 15.21
CA TYR A 104 -3.91 13.77 16.61
C TYR A 104 -2.49 13.69 17.17
N VAL A 105 -2.37 13.56 18.49
CA VAL A 105 -1.06 13.44 19.14
C VAL A 105 -0.55 12.03 18.92
N VAL A 106 0.49 11.90 18.10
CA VAL A 106 1.23 10.64 17.92
C VAL A 106 2.24 10.49 19.05
N LEU A 107 1.93 9.65 20.04
CA LEU A 107 2.81 9.43 21.19
C LEU A 107 4.15 8.79 20.75
N PRO A 108 5.32 9.35 21.13
CA PRO A 108 6.62 8.73 20.87
C PRO A 108 6.72 7.30 21.42
N GLU A 109 6.05 7.03 22.54
CA GLU A 109 6.01 5.72 23.20
C GLU A 109 5.31 4.68 22.32
N LEU A 110 4.24 5.05 21.61
CA LEU A 110 3.57 4.16 20.66
C LEU A 110 4.53 3.80 19.52
N ARG A 111 5.16 4.80 18.90
CA ARG A 111 6.12 4.60 17.79
C ARG A 111 7.30 3.73 18.22
N ARG A 112 7.82 3.95 19.43
CA ARG A 112 8.89 3.12 20.00
C ARG A 112 8.41 1.68 20.22
N CYS A 113 7.25 1.50 20.86
CA CYS A 113 6.70 0.18 21.13
C CYS A 113 6.50 -0.64 19.84
N LEU A 114 5.94 -0.04 18.79
CA LEU A 114 5.80 -0.69 17.48
C LEU A 114 7.15 -1.17 16.93
N ARG A 115 8.15 -0.28 16.90
CA ARG A 115 9.49 -0.60 16.36
C ARG A 115 10.23 -1.64 17.19
N ASP A 116 10.17 -1.55 18.52
CA ASP A 116 10.79 -2.51 19.45
C ASP A 116 10.17 -3.92 19.30
N ASN A 117 8.97 -4.01 18.72
CA ASN A 117 8.26 -5.26 18.44
C ASN A 117 8.38 -5.72 16.98
N GLY A 118 9.24 -5.09 16.18
CA GLY A 118 9.51 -5.48 14.79
C GLY A 118 8.54 -4.90 13.75
N PHE A 119 7.67 -3.96 14.14
CA PHE A 119 6.75 -3.29 13.22
C PHE A 119 7.38 -2.03 12.62
N GLU A 120 6.84 -1.59 11.49
CA GLU A 120 7.24 -0.33 10.85
C GLU A 120 6.28 0.80 11.22
N VAL A 121 6.82 2.02 11.28
CA VAL A 121 6.04 3.26 11.41
C VAL A 121 6.27 4.07 10.15
N GLY A 122 5.18 4.38 9.43
CA GLY A 122 5.16 5.23 8.25
C GLY A 122 4.50 6.59 8.52
N VAL A 123 4.69 7.56 7.62
CA VAL A 123 4.02 8.86 7.68
C VAL A 123 2.80 8.88 6.74
N HIS A 124 1.61 9.16 7.30
CA HIS A 124 0.34 9.24 6.54
C HIS A 124 -0.08 10.68 6.26
N GLY A 125 0.82 11.50 5.70
CA GLY A 125 0.59 12.92 5.48
C GLY A 125 0.46 13.75 6.78
N LEU A 126 0.11 15.04 6.60
CA LEU A 126 -0.11 15.96 7.73
C LEU A 126 -1.57 15.97 8.19
N TYR A 127 -2.50 15.94 7.24
CA TYR A 127 -3.93 16.05 7.46
C TYR A 127 -4.64 15.04 6.57
N HIS A 128 -5.73 14.44 7.03
CA HIS A 128 -6.39 13.38 6.28
C HIS A 128 -7.33 13.96 5.19
N ASN A 129 -6.74 14.67 4.22
CA ASN A 129 -7.44 15.38 3.14
C ASN A 129 -6.57 15.55 1.87
N ALA A 130 -7.15 16.13 0.82
CA ALA A 130 -6.51 16.30 -0.50
C ALA A 130 -5.64 17.57 -0.63
N GLU A 131 -5.56 18.41 0.41
CA GLU A 131 -5.07 19.80 0.29
C GLU A 131 -3.64 19.89 -0.25
N MET A 132 -2.81 18.89 0.09
CA MET A 132 -1.44 18.78 -0.38
C MET A 132 -1.33 18.79 -1.91
N TYR A 133 -2.33 18.26 -2.62
CA TYR A 133 -2.32 18.09 -4.08
C TYR A 133 -3.06 19.20 -4.85
N GLU A 134 -3.56 20.23 -4.17
CA GLU A 134 -4.26 21.34 -4.83
C GLU A 134 -3.33 22.21 -5.69
N SER A 135 -2.05 22.31 -5.34
CA SER A 135 -1.04 23.01 -6.16
C SER A 135 0.39 22.60 -5.78
N ARG A 136 1.34 22.75 -6.71
CA ARG A 136 2.76 22.42 -6.45
C ARG A 136 3.34 23.25 -5.30
N VAL A 137 2.87 24.49 -5.14
CA VAL A 137 3.27 25.37 -4.04
C VAL A 137 2.79 24.82 -2.69
N LYS A 138 1.53 24.36 -2.60
CA LYS A 138 1.00 23.74 -1.38
C LYS A 138 1.72 22.43 -1.07
N PHE A 139 1.97 21.60 -2.08
CA PHE A 139 2.74 20.38 -1.95
C PHE A 139 4.13 20.66 -1.37
N ASN A 140 4.92 21.52 -2.00
CA ASN A 140 6.28 21.83 -1.57
C ASN A 140 6.32 22.35 -0.13
N ARG A 141 5.35 23.19 0.26
CA ARG A 141 5.24 23.69 1.65
C ARG A 141 4.97 22.57 2.66
N GLN A 142 4.09 21.63 2.32
CA GLN A 142 3.79 20.50 3.21
C GLN A 142 4.93 19.46 3.21
N ALA A 143 5.58 19.21 2.07
CA ALA A 143 6.72 18.31 1.92
C ALA A 143 7.84 18.62 2.93
N VAL A 144 8.19 19.90 3.13
CA VAL A 144 9.17 20.30 4.15
C VAL A 144 8.81 19.80 5.55
N ARG A 145 7.52 19.88 5.93
CA ARG A 145 7.02 19.42 7.23
C ARG A 145 6.97 17.89 7.30
N ILE A 146 6.55 17.23 6.22
CA ILE A 146 6.51 15.77 6.13
C ILE A 146 7.92 15.20 6.24
N ASN A 147 8.90 15.75 5.53
CA ASN A 147 10.31 15.32 5.61
C ASN A 147 10.89 15.52 7.01
N ARG A 148 10.44 16.54 7.75
CA ARG A 148 10.78 16.68 9.17
C ARG A 148 10.21 15.51 9.99
N TYR A 149 8.94 15.15 9.81
CA TYR A 149 8.35 13.99 10.50
C TYR A 149 9.00 12.66 10.11
N LEU A 150 9.31 12.46 8.82
CA LEU A 150 10.06 11.29 8.34
C LEU A 150 11.38 11.13 9.11
N ARG A 151 12.15 12.22 9.26
CA ARG A 151 13.39 12.22 10.07
C ARG A 151 13.13 12.00 11.56
N GLU A 152 12.21 12.75 12.17
CA GLU A 152 11.89 12.64 13.61
C GLU A 152 11.31 11.28 14.01
N TRP A 153 10.70 10.58 13.06
CA TRP A 153 10.10 9.26 13.29
C TRP A 153 10.99 8.11 12.83
N GLU A 154 12.14 8.42 12.22
CA GLU A 154 13.03 7.45 11.57
C GLU A 154 12.22 6.57 10.59
N SER A 155 11.30 7.20 9.87
CA SER A 155 10.41 6.58 8.89
C SER A 155 10.97 6.79 7.49
N VAL A 156 10.92 5.75 6.68
CA VAL A 156 11.28 5.79 5.24
C VAL A 156 10.07 5.57 4.33
N GLY A 157 8.92 5.29 4.93
CA GLY A 157 7.67 5.01 4.24
C GLY A 157 6.70 6.19 4.28
N PHE A 158 5.98 6.35 3.18
CA PHE A 158 4.91 7.33 3.08
C PHE A 158 3.63 6.70 2.54
N ARG A 159 2.50 7.28 2.96
CA ARG A 159 1.22 7.08 2.32
C ARG A 159 0.40 8.35 2.32
N SER A 160 -0.16 8.70 1.19
CA SER A 160 -1.08 9.81 1.07
C SER A 160 -2.45 9.48 1.64
N PRO A 161 -3.03 10.40 2.41
CA PRO A 161 -4.43 10.33 2.80
C PRO A 161 -5.37 10.13 1.62
N CYS A 162 -6.33 9.22 1.79
CA CYS A 162 -7.33 8.89 0.76
C CYS A 162 -6.72 8.51 -0.61
N MET A 163 -5.50 7.96 -0.61
CA MET A 163 -4.81 7.50 -1.82
C MET A 163 -4.64 8.58 -2.91
N TYR A 164 -4.69 9.86 -2.53
CA TYR A 164 -4.37 10.93 -3.47
C TYR A 164 -2.91 10.86 -3.84
N HIS A 165 -2.57 11.06 -5.11
CA HIS A 165 -1.19 10.94 -5.51
C HIS A 165 -0.86 11.80 -6.71
N ASN A 166 0.39 12.25 -6.73
CA ASN A 166 1.09 12.75 -7.89
C ASN A 166 2.52 12.23 -7.75
N LEU A 167 2.85 11.18 -8.51
CA LEU A 167 4.10 10.44 -8.35
C LEU A 167 5.33 11.31 -8.60
N GLU A 168 5.22 12.26 -9.54
CA GLU A 168 6.28 13.23 -9.84
C GLU A 168 6.50 14.19 -8.66
N TRP A 169 5.44 14.64 -7.99
CA TRP A 169 5.57 15.54 -6.85
C TRP A 169 6.11 14.81 -5.62
N LEU A 170 5.69 13.56 -5.41
CA LEU A 170 6.13 12.72 -4.30
C LEU A 170 7.65 12.49 -4.25
N ARG A 171 8.35 12.69 -5.37
CA ARG A 171 9.83 12.75 -5.42
C ARG A 171 10.45 13.82 -4.51
N GLY A 172 9.67 14.83 -4.11
CA GLY A 172 10.08 15.85 -3.14
C GLY A 172 10.10 15.37 -1.68
N LEU A 173 9.68 14.13 -1.40
CA LEU A 173 9.71 13.54 -0.07
C LEU A 173 10.99 12.71 0.14
N ASP A 174 11.51 12.73 1.36
CA ASP A 174 12.71 11.96 1.75
C ASP A 174 12.33 10.50 2.08
N ILE A 175 11.85 9.76 1.08
CA ILE A 175 11.25 8.42 1.24
C ILE A 175 12.00 7.34 0.44
N SER A 176 11.98 6.11 0.96
CA SER A 176 12.43 4.93 0.20
C SER A 176 11.29 4.29 -0.58
N TYR A 177 10.06 4.42 -0.08
CA TYR A 177 8.87 3.92 -0.75
C TYR A 177 7.64 4.79 -0.50
N ASP A 178 6.73 4.74 -1.45
CA ASP A 178 5.35 5.20 -1.31
C ASP A 178 4.40 4.02 -1.49
N ALA A 179 3.25 4.10 -0.85
CA ALA A 179 2.18 3.11 -0.96
C ALA A 179 0.82 3.79 -1.12
N SER A 180 0.77 4.86 -1.92
CA SER A 180 -0.43 5.67 -2.14
C SER A 180 -1.25 5.24 -3.35
N THR A 181 -0.83 4.16 -4.01
CA THR A 181 -1.49 3.63 -5.21
C THR A 181 -2.02 2.22 -5.01
N PHE A 182 -2.63 1.68 -6.05
CA PHE A 182 -3.24 0.35 -6.05
C PHE A 182 -3.30 -0.24 -7.45
N ASP A 183 -3.45 -1.56 -7.54
CA ASP A 183 -3.63 -2.23 -8.83
C ASP A 183 -4.97 -1.84 -9.48
N THR A 184 -6.06 -1.94 -8.72
CA THR A 184 -7.44 -1.61 -9.14
C THR A 184 -8.33 -1.29 -7.93
N ASP A 185 -8.79 -0.05 -7.84
CA ASP A 185 -9.78 0.37 -6.85
C ASP A 185 -10.68 1.51 -7.39
N PRO A 186 -11.89 1.19 -7.87
CA PRO A 186 -12.79 2.21 -8.41
C PRO A 186 -13.45 3.08 -7.32
N PHE A 187 -13.24 2.78 -6.02
CA PHE A 187 -13.96 3.42 -4.92
C PHE A 187 -13.22 4.61 -4.31
N GLU A 188 -11.92 4.71 -4.53
CA GLU A 188 -11.11 5.85 -4.10
C GLU A 188 -11.53 7.17 -4.77
N PRO A 189 -11.26 8.33 -4.14
CA PRO A 189 -11.53 9.64 -4.73
C PRO A 189 -10.79 9.86 -6.05
N GLN A 190 -9.55 9.37 -6.13
CA GLN A 190 -8.71 9.33 -7.33
C GLN A 190 -8.58 7.85 -7.75
N PRO A 191 -9.45 7.33 -8.65
CA PRO A 191 -9.58 5.89 -8.93
C PRO A 191 -8.68 5.41 -10.09
N ASP A 192 -7.57 6.08 -10.34
CA ASP A 192 -6.56 5.69 -11.33
C ASP A 192 -5.62 4.64 -10.75
N GLY A 193 -5.94 3.37 -10.99
CA GLY A 193 -5.08 2.24 -10.64
C GLY A 193 -3.82 2.21 -11.51
N MET A 194 -2.76 1.59 -10.98
CA MET A 194 -1.46 1.45 -11.65
C MET A 194 -1.42 0.25 -12.60
N GLY A 195 -2.45 -0.60 -12.61
CA GLY A 195 -2.52 -1.75 -13.52
C GLY A 195 -1.35 -2.72 -13.32
N THR A 196 -0.87 -2.87 -12.08
CA THR A 196 0.19 -3.82 -11.74
C THR A 196 0.02 -4.32 -10.31
N ILE A 197 0.29 -5.61 -10.09
CA ILE A 197 0.38 -6.23 -8.76
C ILE A 197 1.83 -6.33 -8.25
N PHE A 198 2.77 -5.67 -8.92
CA PHE A 198 4.19 -5.67 -8.59
C PHE A 198 4.65 -4.27 -8.17
N PRO A 199 5.67 -4.17 -7.31
CA PRO A 199 6.37 -2.91 -7.09
C PRO A 199 6.95 -2.36 -8.39
N PHE A 200 7.16 -1.05 -8.44
CA PHE A 200 7.86 -0.38 -9.54
C PHE A 200 8.63 0.85 -9.05
N ILE A 201 9.61 1.32 -9.82
CA ILE A 201 10.37 2.53 -9.48
C ILE A 201 9.68 3.77 -10.04
N VAL A 202 9.55 4.78 -9.20
CA VAL A 202 9.32 6.16 -9.64
C VAL A 202 10.68 6.85 -9.66
N GLU A 203 11.26 6.95 -10.85
CA GLU A 203 12.61 7.52 -11.05
C GLU A 203 12.63 9.00 -10.69
N GLY A 204 13.72 9.46 -10.08
CA GLY A 204 14.01 10.89 -9.88
C GLY A 204 14.65 11.52 -11.12
N GLU A 205 14.85 12.83 -11.09
CA GLU A 205 15.58 13.55 -12.16
C GLU A 205 17.08 13.25 -12.16
N GLU A 206 17.63 12.86 -11.02
CA GLU A 206 19.03 12.44 -10.87
C GLU A 206 19.11 10.92 -10.71
N GLU A 207 20.16 10.31 -11.26
CA GLU A 207 20.44 8.89 -11.14
C GLU A 207 20.55 8.48 -9.66
N GLY A 208 19.86 7.40 -9.28
CA GLY A 208 19.77 6.95 -7.89
C GLY A 208 18.80 7.72 -7.00
N ARG A 209 18.17 8.80 -7.50
CA ARG A 209 17.00 9.42 -6.84
C ARG A 209 15.70 8.79 -7.32
N GLY A 210 14.67 8.85 -6.48
CA GLY A 210 13.37 8.22 -6.70
C GLY A 210 12.90 7.47 -5.47
N TYR A 211 11.86 6.65 -5.63
CA TYR A 211 11.31 5.78 -4.59
C TYR A 211 10.66 4.54 -5.22
N VAL A 212 10.45 3.49 -4.42
CA VAL A 212 9.68 2.32 -4.86
C VAL A 212 8.20 2.56 -4.59
N GLU A 213 7.35 2.48 -5.60
CA GLU A 213 5.90 2.47 -5.41
C GLU A 213 5.44 1.05 -5.07
N LEU A 214 4.64 0.93 -4.02
CA LEU A 214 4.05 -0.30 -3.53
C LEU A 214 2.52 -0.23 -3.65
N PRO A 215 1.94 -0.54 -4.82
CA PRO A 215 0.49 -0.50 -4.98
C PRO A 215 -0.16 -1.55 -4.08
N TYR A 216 -1.18 -1.15 -3.30
CA TYR A 216 -1.98 -2.16 -2.61
C TYR A 216 -2.74 -3.02 -3.62
N THR A 217 -2.84 -4.30 -3.31
CA THR A 217 -3.43 -5.28 -4.22
C THR A 217 -4.61 -5.99 -3.61
N LEU A 218 -4.89 -5.90 -2.31
CA LEU A 218 -6.18 -6.36 -1.77
C LEU A 218 -7.11 -5.17 -1.52
N PRO A 219 -8.43 -5.31 -1.78
CA PRO A 219 -9.38 -4.24 -1.47
C PRO A 219 -9.34 -3.87 0.01
N GLN A 220 -9.44 -2.59 0.32
CA GLN A 220 -9.35 -2.12 1.70
C GLN A 220 -10.54 -2.59 2.56
N ASP A 221 -10.30 -2.75 3.85
CA ASP A 221 -11.30 -3.17 4.83
C ASP A 221 -12.51 -2.23 4.92
N PHE A 222 -12.29 -0.92 4.80
CA PHE A 222 -13.36 0.07 4.78
C PHE A 222 -14.34 -0.19 3.62
N THR A 223 -13.81 -0.48 2.43
CA THR A 223 -14.61 -0.80 1.25
C THR A 223 -15.41 -2.09 1.46
N LEU A 224 -14.78 -3.15 1.95
CA LEU A 224 -15.45 -4.44 2.10
C LEU A 224 -16.46 -4.45 3.26
N PHE A 225 -16.06 -4.01 4.44
CA PHE A 225 -16.82 -4.24 5.66
C PHE A 225 -17.64 -3.04 6.11
N VAL A 226 -17.23 -1.82 5.78
CA VAL A 226 -18.00 -0.61 6.12
C VAL A 226 -18.96 -0.24 4.99
N LEU A 227 -18.48 -0.18 3.74
CA LEU A 227 -19.32 0.13 2.58
C LEU A 227 -20.16 -1.07 2.14
N PHE A 228 -19.54 -2.18 1.73
CA PHE A 228 -20.31 -3.34 1.27
C PHE A 228 -20.94 -4.16 2.39
N ARG A 229 -20.46 -4.01 3.63
CA ARG A 229 -20.94 -4.78 4.79
C ARG A 229 -20.84 -6.28 4.56
N GLU A 230 -19.80 -6.71 3.84
CA GLU A 230 -19.48 -8.13 3.66
C GLU A 230 -19.32 -8.79 5.03
N LYS A 231 -19.74 -10.05 5.12
CA LYS A 231 -19.79 -10.81 6.40
C LYS A 231 -18.71 -11.88 6.49
N ASN A 232 -17.91 -12.01 5.45
CA ASN A 232 -16.83 -12.98 5.33
C ASN A 232 -15.67 -12.35 4.51
N ILE A 233 -14.60 -13.10 4.35
CA ILE A 233 -13.37 -12.67 3.67
C ILE A 233 -13.26 -13.20 2.23
N ASP A 234 -14.36 -13.62 1.61
CA ASP A 234 -14.32 -14.30 0.29
C ASP A 234 -13.71 -13.42 -0.81
N THR A 235 -13.95 -12.12 -0.76
CA THR A 235 -13.36 -11.16 -1.70
C THR A 235 -11.85 -11.08 -1.55
N TRP A 236 -11.34 -11.05 -0.31
CA TRP A 236 -9.90 -11.12 -0.04
C TRP A 236 -9.30 -12.44 -0.51
N LYS A 237 -9.88 -13.58 -0.12
CA LYS A 237 -9.39 -14.92 -0.50
C LYS A 237 -9.28 -15.07 -2.01
N ARG A 238 -10.34 -14.73 -2.75
CA ARG A 238 -10.38 -14.84 -4.22
C ARG A 238 -9.28 -14.03 -4.88
N LYS A 239 -9.05 -12.78 -4.43
CA LYS A 239 -8.00 -11.95 -5.03
C LYS A 239 -6.62 -12.40 -4.61
N LEU A 240 -6.43 -12.76 -3.35
CA LEU A 240 -5.19 -13.32 -2.83
C LEU A 240 -4.78 -14.55 -3.66
N ASP A 241 -5.65 -15.54 -3.82
CA ASP A 241 -5.35 -16.76 -4.60
C ASP A 241 -4.92 -16.43 -6.04
N TRP A 242 -5.55 -15.41 -6.64
CA TRP A 242 -5.20 -14.95 -7.97
C TRP A 242 -3.81 -14.28 -8.00
N VAL A 243 -3.51 -13.36 -7.09
CA VAL A 243 -2.19 -12.71 -6.99
C VAL A 243 -1.10 -13.74 -6.74
N VAL A 244 -1.33 -14.70 -5.86
CA VAL A 244 -0.38 -15.81 -5.58
C VAL A 244 -0.13 -16.67 -6.82
N LYS A 245 -1.16 -16.94 -7.63
CA LYS A 245 -1.01 -17.66 -8.91
C LYS A 245 -0.16 -16.88 -9.92
N LYS A 246 -0.18 -15.55 -9.84
CA LYS A 246 0.59 -14.65 -10.72
C LYS A 246 1.98 -14.30 -10.18
N GLY A 247 2.29 -14.70 -8.95
CA GLY A 247 3.56 -14.39 -8.31
C GLY A 247 3.71 -12.94 -7.87
N GLY A 248 2.60 -12.20 -7.74
CA GLY A 248 2.59 -10.78 -7.38
C GLY A 248 2.80 -10.50 -5.90
N MET A 249 2.74 -9.23 -5.54
CA MET A 249 2.72 -8.76 -4.16
C MET A 249 1.27 -8.72 -3.67
N VAL A 250 0.98 -9.40 -2.57
CA VAL A 250 -0.27 -9.26 -1.82
C VAL A 250 -0.03 -8.16 -0.79
N LEU A 251 -0.43 -6.93 -1.09
CA LEU A 251 -0.36 -5.81 -0.15
C LEU A 251 -1.77 -5.43 0.29
N LEU A 252 -2.00 -5.46 1.59
CA LEU A 252 -3.28 -5.12 2.20
C LEU A 252 -3.15 -3.85 3.03
N ASN A 253 -4.08 -2.92 2.82
CA ASN A 253 -4.30 -1.78 3.69
C ASN A 253 -5.58 -1.97 4.51
N THR A 254 -5.48 -1.86 5.83
CA THR A 254 -6.62 -1.88 6.76
C THR A 254 -6.52 -0.76 7.78
N HIS A 255 -7.57 -0.51 8.56
CA HIS A 255 -7.58 0.62 9.49
C HIS A 255 -8.04 0.18 10.88
N PRO A 256 -7.22 0.34 11.93
CA PRO A 256 -7.66 0.10 13.31
C PRO A 256 -8.85 0.98 13.71
N ASP A 257 -9.04 2.10 12.99
CA ASP A 257 -10.20 3.00 13.08
C ASP A 257 -11.53 2.28 12.95
N TYR A 258 -11.61 1.22 12.14
CA TYR A 258 -12.86 0.49 11.87
C TYR A 258 -12.88 -0.89 12.53
N MET A 259 -11.75 -1.37 13.07
CA MET A 259 -11.68 -2.67 13.74
C MET A 259 -12.24 -2.62 15.16
N ASN A 260 -13.23 -3.47 15.44
CA ASN A 260 -13.72 -3.71 16.78
C ASN A 260 -13.07 -4.99 17.35
N PHE A 261 -12.23 -4.81 18.37
CA PHE A 261 -11.48 -5.89 19.04
C PHE A 261 -12.22 -6.53 20.21
N ARG A 262 -13.38 -5.99 20.62
CA ARG A 262 -14.07 -6.39 21.87
C ARG A 262 -15.24 -7.34 21.66
N ASP A 263 -15.54 -7.74 20.41
CA ASP A 263 -16.68 -8.61 20.04
C ASP A 263 -18.08 -8.15 20.58
N GLU A 264 -18.18 -6.89 21.02
CA GLU A 264 -19.41 -6.24 21.46
C GLU A 264 -20.23 -5.68 20.27
N ARG A 265 -21.33 -4.97 20.54
CA ARG A 265 -22.06 -4.22 19.51
C ARG A 265 -21.12 -3.19 18.86
N HIS A 266 -20.74 -3.42 17.61
CA HIS A 266 -19.97 -2.49 16.81
C HIS A 266 -20.86 -1.38 16.22
N THR A 267 -20.28 -0.19 16.06
CA THR A 267 -20.97 0.93 15.42
C THR A 267 -21.17 0.69 13.92
N TYR A 268 -21.92 1.57 13.25
CA TYR A 268 -22.21 1.46 11.81
C TYR A 268 -20.99 1.70 10.90
N GLU A 269 -19.84 2.03 11.49
CA GLU A 269 -18.55 2.26 10.84
C GLU A 269 -17.49 1.21 11.20
N GLU A 270 -17.86 0.26 12.04
CA GLU A 270 -16.93 -0.75 12.54
C GLU A 270 -17.30 -2.13 12.03
N TYR A 271 -16.32 -3.01 12.04
CA TYR A 271 -16.47 -4.44 11.74
C TYR A 271 -15.66 -5.26 12.77
N PRO A 272 -16.03 -6.52 13.02
CA PRO A 272 -15.33 -7.33 14.01
C PRO A 272 -13.91 -7.66 13.51
N ALA A 273 -12.90 -7.37 14.32
CA ALA A 273 -11.49 -7.62 14.00
C ALA A 273 -11.19 -9.08 13.67
N ARG A 274 -12.08 -10.02 14.06
CA ARG A 274 -12.03 -11.42 13.65
C ARG A 274 -11.93 -11.62 12.14
N LEU A 275 -12.54 -10.75 11.32
CA LEU A 275 -12.44 -10.89 9.86
C LEU A 275 -11.00 -10.68 9.37
N TYR A 276 -10.24 -9.79 10.03
CA TYR A 276 -8.82 -9.63 9.74
C TYR A 276 -8.01 -10.85 10.20
N ARG A 277 -8.28 -11.32 11.43
CA ARG A 277 -7.67 -12.56 11.95
C ARG A 277 -7.93 -13.78 11.06
N ASP A 278 -9.16 -13.95 10.57
CA ASP A 278 -9.53 -15.04 9.67
C ASP A 278 -8.70 -15.01 8.37
N LEU A 279 -8.33 -13.83 7.88
CA LEU A 279 -7.43 -13.71 6.73
C LEU A 279 -6.01 -14.16 7.07
N LEU A 280 -5.46 -13.72 8.20
CA LEU A 280 -4.12 -14.11 8.64
C LEU A 280 -4.02 -15.62 8.87
N GLU A 281 -5.04 -16.20 9.52
CA GLU A 281 -5.17 -17.66 9.69
C GLU A 281 -5.27 -18.37 8.35
N HIS A 282 -6.08 -17.86 7.41
CA HIS A 282 -6.21 -18.43 6.07
C HIS A 282 -4.89 -18.42 5.29
N VAL A 283 -4.13 -17.31 5.34
CA VAL A 283 -2.82 -17.20 4.70
C VAL A 283 -1.88 -18.27 5.26
N LYS A 284 -1.78 -18.33 6.59
CA LYS A 284 -0.91 -19.27 7.29
C LYS A 284 -1.28 -20.73 6.99
N SER A 285 -2.57 -21.08 7.04
CA SER A 285 -3.03 -22.45 6.82
C SER A 285 -2.90 -22.91 5.37
N SER A 286 -3.09 -22.01 4.41
CA SER A 286 -3.23 -22.37 2.99
C SER A 286 -1.90 -22.26 2.24
N TYR A 287 -0.99 -21.41 2.72
CA TYR A 287 0.28 -21.13 2.05
C TYR A 287 1.50 -21.54 2.85
N GLY A 288 1.40 -21.78 4.17
CA GLY A 288 2.53 -22.22 5.00
C GLY A 288 3.76 -21.34 4.78
N ASP A 289 4.93 -21.96 4.55
CA ASP A 289 6.18 -21.23 4.32
C ASP A 289 6.36 -20.74 2.87
N SER A 290 5.31 -20.74 2.03
CA SER A 290 5.44 -20.32 0.62
C SER A 290 5.36 -18.81 0.41
N PHE A 291 5.11 -18.02 1.44
CA PHE A 291 5.10 -16.56 1.38
C PHE A 291 6.27 -15.92 2.11
N TRP A 292 6.65 -14.72 1.66
CA TRP A 292 7.52 -13.81 2.38
C TRP A 292 6.62 -12.78 3.07
N ASN A 293 6.69 -12.59 4.40
CA ASN A 293 6.01 -11.48 5.09
C ASN A 293 7.03 -10.40 5.49
N PRO A 294 7.37 -9.47 4.58
CA PRO A 294 8.22 -8.34 4.87
C PRO A 294 7.43 -7.12 5.36
N LEU A 295 8.16 -6.22 6.02
CA LEU A 295 7.77 -4.82 6.14
C LEU A 295 7.89 -4.13 4.76
N PRO A 296 7.06 -3.12 4.47
CA PRO A 296 7.16 -2.34 3.22
C PRO A 296 8.58 -1.82 2.91
N ARG A 297 9.33 -1.32 3.92
CA ARG A 297 10.74 -0.89 3.71
C ARG A 297 11.65 -2.00 3.21
N GLU A 298 11.40 -3.24 3.60
CA GLU A 298 12.20 -4.41 3.19
C GLU A 298 11.89 -4.80 1.75
N VAL A 299 10.61 -4.69 1.33
CA VAL A 299 10.23 -4.85 -0.08
C VAL A 299 10.92 -3.80 -0.93
N ALA A 300 10.89 -2.54 -0.51
CA ALA A 300 11.49 -1.44 -1.24
C ALA A 300 13.01 -1.60 -1.37
N ALA A 301 13.70 -1.96 -0.28
CA ALA A 301 15.13 -2.21 -0.28
C ALA A 301 15.49 -3.39 -1.20
N TRP A 302 14.78 -4.51 -1.08
CA TRP A 302 15.00 -5.68 -1.94
C TRP A 302 14.76 -5.37 -3.43
N TYR A 303 13.68 -4.65 -3.74
CA TYR A 303 13.32 -4.35 -5.11
C TYR A 303 14.36 -3.44 -5.78
N ARG A 304 14.89 -2.44 -5.05
CA ARG A 304 16.01 -1.62 -5.54
C ARG A 304 17.28 -2.42 -5.76
N GLU A 305 17.66 -3.25 -4.80
CA GLU A 305 18.87 -4.07 -4.91
C GLU A 305 18.80 -5.01 -6.11
N ARG A 306 17.61 -5.57 -6.39
CA ARG A 306 17.36 -6.38 -7.56
C ARG A 306 17.71 -5.64 -8.85
N LEU A 307 17.24 -4.40 -9.03
CA LEU A 307 17.48 -3.61 -10.24
C LEU A 307 18.97 -3.24 -10.40
N HIS A 308 19.66 -2.87 -9.32
CA HIS A 308 21.10 -2.56 -9.39
C HIS A 308 21.96 -3.77 -9.81
N ARG A 309 21.58 -4.98 -9.41
CA ARG A 309 22.28 -6.21 -9.84
C ARG A 309 22.07 -6.48 -11.33
N GLU A 310 20.94 -6.05 -11.89
CA GLU A 310 20.61 -6.19 -13.31
C GLU A 310 21.49 -5.23 -14.14
N ASP A 311 21.55 -3.93 -13.79
CA ASP A 311 22.39 -2.94 -14.48
C ASP A 311 23.89 -3.33 -14.47
N GLY A 312 24.40 -3.76 -13.31
CA GLY A 312 25.80 -4.19 -13.18
C GLY A 312 26.14 -5.52 -13.86
N SER A 313 25.13 -6.31 -14.25
CA SER A 313 25.32 -7.56 -15.01
C SER A 313 25.43 -7.30 -16.52
N ALA A 314 24.70 -6.31 -17.04
CA ALA A 314 24.80 -5.86 -18.43
C ALA A 314 26.19 -5.29 -18.76
N ASP A 315 26.80 -4.54 -17.83
CA ASP A 315 28.17 -4.03 -17.98
C ASP A 315 29.24 -5.13 -17.99
N ARG A 316 28.99 -6.26 -17.32
CA ARG A 316 29.93 -7.41 -17.29
C ARG A 316 29.89 -8.25 -18.56
N GLU A 317 28.74 -8.39 -19.20
CA GLU A 317 28.63 -9.08 -20.50
C GLU A 317 29.32 -8.31 -21.63
N MET A 318 29.29 -6.97 -21.59
CA MET A 318 29.99 -6.12 -22.57
C MET A 318 31.53 -6.19 -22.48
N ILE A 319 32.10 -6.42 -21.30
CA ILE A 319 33.56 -6.58 -21.11
C ILE A 319 34.03 -8.00 -21.54
N GLY A 320 33.13 -8.99 -21.52
CA GLY A 320 33.43 -10.38 -21.90
C GLY A 320 33.46 -10.65 -23.41
N MET A 321 32.98 -9.74 -24.25
CA MET A 321 32.86 -9.95 -25.71
C MET A 321 33.98 -9.30 -26.54
N SER A 322 34.95 -8.60 -25.93
CA SER A 322 36.03 -7.91 -26.65
C SER A 322 37.40 -8.59 -26.55
N GLY A 323 37.45 -9.91 -26.34
CA GLY A 323 38.70 -10.61 -26.02
C GLY A 323 38.86 -11.98 -26.64
N ASP A 324 38.64 -12.14 -27.95
CA ASP A 324 39.41 -13.13 -28.74
C ASP A 324 39.21 -12.92 -30.24
N HIS A 325 40.12 -12.19 -30.90
CA HIS A 325 40.34 -12.33 -32.34
C HIS A 325 41.86 -12.46 -32.55
N GLY A 326 42.26 -13.71 -32.76
CA GLY A 326 43.64 -14.13 -32.90
C GLY A 326 44.35 -13.52 -34.12
N ILE A 327 45.66 -13.39 -33.96
CA ILE A 327 46.59 -13.25 -35.09
C ILE A 327 47.37 -14.56 -35.15
N ALA A 328 46.93 -15.44 -36.06
CA ALA A 328 47.78 -16.46 -36.64
C ALA A 328 48.54 -15.81 -37.81
N GLY A 329 49.87 -15.91 -37.80
CA GLY A 329 50.73 -15.49 -38.91
C GLY A 329 52.04 -16.28 -38.87
N ALA A 330 52.26 -17.08 -39.92
CA ALA A 330 53.22 -18.16 -40.02
C ALA A 330 54.60 -17.74 -40.58
N CYS A 331 55.58 -18.64 -40.37
CA CYS A 331 56.79 -18.94 -41.15
C CYS A 331 57.79 -17.81 -41.48
N ALA A 332 59.00 -17.88 -40.92
CA ALA A 332 60.19 -18.51 -41.52
C ALA A 332 61.33 -18.59 -40.48
#